data_AF-A0A0A8UTA1-F1
#
_entry.id   AF-A0A0A8UTA1-F1
#
_cell.length_a   1.000
_cell.length_b   1.000
_cell.length_c   1.000
_cell.angle_alpha   90.00
_cell.angle_beta   90.00
_cell.angle_gamma   90.00
#
_symmetry.space_group_name_H-M   'P 1'
#
loop_
_entity.id
_entity.type
_entity.pdbx_description
1 polymer ?
#
loop_
_entity_poly.entity_id
_entity_poly.type
_entity_poly.pdbx_seq_one_letter_code
_entity_poly.pdbx_strand_id
1 'polypeptide(L)'
;MPYFFLNYGGPGGRWWTQNSSDIAILNKACIDNYGSPTRQLTYKIKGITVTVCTYGIHRALLLHLPDGASHETDALFRQAAKIGTELCGNEYKLLSNNCVSAVAQVLNCLDKNIAANVVLP
;
A
#
# COMPACT_ATOMS: atom_id res chain seq x y z
N MET A 1 6.64 0.61 16.29
CA MET A 1 5.72 0.20 15.21
C MET A 1 6.08 0.78 13.84
N PRO A 2 6.72 -0.01 12.96
CA PRO A 2 6.97 0.37 11.56
C PRO A 2 5.70 0.39 10.72
N TYR A 3 5.57 1.42 9.90
CA TYR A 3 4.53 1.55 8.87
C TYR A 3 5.17 1.60 7.49
N PHE A 4 4.44 1.14 6.49
CA PHE A 4 4.75 1.43 5.09
C PHE A 4 3.45 1.77 4.38
N PHE A 5 3.42 2.96 3.77
CA PHE A 5 2.28 3.42 3.00
C PHE A 5 2.69 3.59 1.54
N LEU A 6 1.91 3.01 0.64
CA LEU A 6 2.07 3.09 -0.81
C LEU A 6 0.93 3.94 -1.38
N ASN A 7 1.32 4.97 -2.12
CA ASN A 7 0.47 6.00 -2.73
C ASN A 7 0.90 6.25 -4.20
N TYR A 8 1.24 5.19 -4.93
CA TYR A 8 1.87 5.33 -6.24
C TYR A 8 0.98 6.04 -7.27
N GLY A 9 1.46 7.14 -7.85
CA GLY A 9 0.66 7.98 -8.76
C GLY A 9 -0.41 8.82 -8.07
N GLY A 10 -0.51 8.76 -6.75
CA GLY A 10 -1.44 9.56 -5.96
C GLY A 10 -0.95 10.99 -5.69
N PRO A 11 -1.83 11.86 -5.17
CA PRO A 11 -1.52 13.25 -4.85
C PRO A 11 -0.61 13.37 -3.61
N GLY A 12 -0.13 14.58 -3.33
CA GLY A 12 0.69 14.87 -2.15
C GLY A 12 2.20 14.80 -2.37
N GLY A 13 2.65 14.68 -3.62
CA GLY A 13 4.07 14.81 -4.00
C GLY A 13 4.98 13.67 -3.57
N ARG A 14 4.42 12.61 -2.97
CA ARG A 14 5.17 11.41 -2.57
C ARG A 14 4.34 10.14 -2.78
N TRP A 15 4.99 9.12 -3.32
CA TRP A 15 4.36 7.86 -3.72
C TRP A 15 4.54 6.71 -2.73
N TRP A 16 5.40 6.88 -1.72
CA TRP A 16 5.48 5.98 -0.58
C TRP A 16 6.07 6.68 0.64
N THR A 17 5.81 6.17 1.84
CA THR A 17 6.44 6.67 3.08
C THR A 17 6.43 5.61 4.17
N GLN A 18 7.38 5.69 5.11
CA GLN A 18 7.37 4.93 6.36
C GLN A 18 7.12 5.82 7.59
N ASN A 19 7.00 7.13 7.39
CA ASN A 19 6.74 8.08 8.44
C ASN A 19 5.23 8.23 8.67
N SER A 20 4.76 7.95 9.88
CA SER A 20 3.34 8.03 10.25
C SER A 20 2.73 9.42 10.08
N SER A 21 3.47 10.50 10.28
CA SER A 21 2.96 11.86 10.04
C SER A 21 2.63 12.08 8.57
N ASP A 22 3.48 11.57 7.68
CA ASP A 22 3.33 11.72 6.24
C ASP A 22 2.16 10.86 5.72
N ILE A 23 1.87 9.73 6.36
CA ILE A 23 0.72 8.89 6.01
C ILE A 23 -0.58 9.67 6.16
N ALA A 24 -0.75 10.40 7.26
CA ALA A 24 -1.95 11.21 7.48
C ALA A 24 -2.10 12.31 6.42
N ILE A 25 -0.99 12.97 6.06
CA ILE A 25 -0.95 14.02 5.02
C ILE A 25 -1.33 13.42 3.66
N LEU A 26 -0.75 12.29 3.26
CA LEU A 26 -1.02 11.66 1.98
C LEU A 26 -2.44 11.09 1.89
N ASN A 27 -2.95 10.52 3.00
CA ASN A 27 -4.34 10.07 3.08
C ASN A 27 -5.30 11.26 2.90
N LYS A 28 -5.04 12.39 3.57
CA LYS A 28 -5.82 13.61 3.39
C LYS A 28 -5.74 14.11 1.95
N ALA A 29 -4.56 14.12 1.33
CA ALA A 29 -4.41 14.52 -0.07
C ALA A 29 -5.23 13.62 -1.02
N CYS A 30 -5.31 12.31 -0.75
CA CYS A 30 -6.16 11.40 -1.50
C CYS A 30 -7.65 11.74 -1.33
N ILE A 31 -8.08 12.01 -0.09
CA ILE A 31 -9.47 12.39 0.20
C ILE A 31 -9.84 13.71 -0.48
N ASP A 32 -8.97 14.71 -0.41
CA ASP A 32 -9.23 16.02 -1.00
C ASP A 32 -9.28 15.95 -2.54
N ASN A 33 -8.51 15.07 -3.17
CA ASN A 33 -8.44 14.94 -4.64
C ASN A 33 -9.45 13.95 -5.24
N TYR A 34 -9.78 12.87 -4.53
CA TYR A 34 -10.60 11.76 -5.04
C TYR A 34 -11.89 11.52 -4.23
N GLY A 35 -12.08 12.20 -3.10
CA GLY A 35 -13.14 11.92 -2.12
C GLY A 35 -12.75 10.83 -1.11
N SER A 36 -13.62 10.63 -0.11
CA SER A 36 -13.44 9.55 0.89
C SER A 36 -13.34 8.17 0.24
N PRO A 37 -12.58 7.23 0.83
CA PRO A 37 -12.42 5.91 0.24
C PRO A 37 -13.77 5.18 0.18
N THR A 38 -14.18 4.83 -1.04
CA THR A 38 -15.40 4.06 -1.32
C THR A 38 -15.34 2.64 -0.73
N ARG A 39 -14.12 2.13 -0.54
CA ARG A 39 -13.86 0.83 0.07
C ARG A 39 -12.55 0.86 0.85
N GLN A 40 -12.57 0.30 2.05
CA GLN A 40 -11.39 0.04 2.86
C GLN A 40 -11.42 -1.42 3.33
N LEU A 41 -10.43 -2.20 2.92
CA LEU A 41 -10.31 -3.61 3.30
C LEU A 41 -9.10 -3.76 4.22
N THR A 42 -9.32 -4.31 5.41
CA THR A 42 -8.25 -4.58 6.38
C THR A 42 -8.21 -6.06 6.72
N TYR A 43 -7.03 -6.66 6.66
CA TYR A 43 -6.80 -8.06 6.99
C TYR A 43 -5.40 -8.25 7.58
N LYS A 44 -5.17 -9.41 8.23
CA LYS A 44 -3.86 -9.80 8.75
C LYS A 44 -3.24 -10.86 7.84
N ILE A 45 -2.06 -10.59 7.28
CA ILE A 45 -1.27 -11.56 6.54
C ILE A 45 -0.01 -11.87 7.33
N LYS A 46 0.13 -13.11 7.79
CA LYS A 46 1.34 -13.57 8.51
C LYS A 46 1.76 -12.60 9.63
N GLY A 47 0.79 -12.04 10.36
CA GLY A 47 1.03 -11.07 11.44
C GLY A 47 1.09 -9.59 11.03
N ILE A 48 1.27 -9.27 9.74
CA ILE A 48 1.25 -7.90 9.22
C ILE A 48 -0.19 -7.46 9.03
N THR A 49 -0.56 -6.30 9.58
CA THR A 49 -1.87 -5.70 9.30
C THR A 49 -1.78 -4.95 7.98
N VAL A 50 -2.67 -5.29 7.05
CA VAL A 50 -2.70 -4.78 5.70
C VAL A 50 -4.03 -4.08 5.47
N THR A 51 -4.00 -2.81 5.09
CA THR A 51 -5.17 -2.02 4.77
C THR A 51 -5.07 -1.51 3.33
N VAL A 52 -6.03 -1.84 2.49
CA VAL A 52 -6.16 -1.32 1.13
C VAL A 52 -7.28 -0.30 1.09
N CYS A 53 -6.96 0.91 0.65
CA CYS A 53 -7.89 2.02 0.50
C CYS A 53 -8.17 2.28 -0.98
N THR A 54 -9.46 2.33 -1.36
CA THR A 54 -9.91 2.59 -2.73
C THR A 54 -10.60 3.96 -2.82
N TYR A 55 -9.92 4.94 -3.38
CA TYR A 55 -10.41 6.31 -3.60
C TYR A 55 -10.77 6.48 -5.08
N GLY A 56 -12.01 6.15 -5.46
CA GLY A 56 -12.42 6.14 -6.87
C GLY A 56 -11.49 5.26 -7.73
N ILE A 57 -10.67 5.88 -8.58
CA ILE A 57 -9.68 5.19 -9.43
C ILE A 57 -8.34 4.90 -8.75
N HIS A 58 -8.06 5.49 -7.60
CA HIS A 58 -6.77 5.39 -6.92
C HIS A 58 -6.78 4.32 -5.83
N ARG A 59 -5.70 3.52 -5.76
CA ARG A 59 -5.52 2.45 -4.79
C ARG A 59 -4.28 2.75 -3.94
N ALA A 60 -4.47 2.83 -2.63
CA ALA A 60 -3.38 2.96 -1.68
C ALA A 60 -3.32 1.73 -0.76
N LEU A 61 -2.14 1.47 -0.19
CA LEU A 61 -1.89 0.33 0.69
C LEU A 61 -1.12 0.79 1.92
N LEU A 62 -1.61 0.43 3.09
CA LEU A 62 -0.95 0.60 4.37
C LEU A 62 -0.57 -0.76 4.94
N LEU A 63 0.71 -0.94 5.22
CA LEU A 63 1.25 -2.06 5.98
C LEU A 63 1.63 -1.59 7.38
N HIS A 64 1.26 -2.37 8.39
CA HIS A 64 1.62 -2.13 9.77
C HIS A 64 2.21 -3.39 10.39
N LEU A 65 3.46 -3.29 10.82
CA LEU A 65 4.18 -4.35 11.52
C LEU A 65 3.96 -4.21 13.04
N PRO A 66 3.37 -5.23 13.72
CA PRO A 66 3.18 -5.18 15.16
C PRO A 66 4.51 -5.20 15.91
N ASP A 67 4.55 -4.60 17.10
CA ASP A 67 5.70 -4.72 17.99
C ASP A 67 5.89 -6.19 18.41
N GLY A 68 7.15 -6.63 18.49
CA GLY A 68 7.47 -8.03 18.81
C GLY A 68 7.21 -9.02 17.66
N ALA A 69 7.05 -8.55 16.42
CA ALA A 69 6.95 -9.41 15.25
C ALA A 69 8.15 -10.37 15.14
N SER A 70 7.91 -11.61 14.67
CA SER A 70 8.99 -12.57 14.42
C SER A 70 9.96 -12.05 13.36
N HIS A 71 11.19 -12.57 13.36
CA HIS A 71 12.19 -12.22 12.34
C HIS A 71 11.68 -12.48 10.91
N GLU A 72 10.96 -13.58 10.70
CA GLU A 72 10.33 -13.92 9.42
C GLU A 72 9.28 -12.88 8.99
N THR A 73 8.48 -12.39 9.94
CA THR A 73 7.43 -11.38 9.68
C THR A 73 8.04 -10.01 9.35
N ASP A 74 9.08 -9.61 10.08
CA ASP A 74 9.83 -8.38 9.81
C ASP A 74 10.53 -8.44 8.45
N ALA A 75 11.17 -9.57 8.12
CA ALA A 75 11.80 -9.79 6.81
C ALA A 75 10.77 -9.67 5.67
N LEU A 76 9.60 -10.30 5.83
CA LEU A 76 8.52 -10.22 4.85
C LEU A 76 7.97 -8.79 4.69
N PHE A 77 7.79 -8.06 5.79
CA PHE A 77 7.38 -6.66 5.76
C PHE A 77 8.39 -5.79 5.01
N ARG A 78 9.70 -5.96 5.28
CA ARG A 78 10.77 -5.21 4.60
C ARG A 78 10.82 -5.52 3.11
N GLN A 79 10.64 -6.79 2.74
CA GLN A 79 10.57 -7.20 1.33
C GLN A 79 9.39 -6.55 0.61
N ALA A 80 8.19 -6.57 1.21
CA ALA A 80 7.00 -5.94 0.66
C ALA A 80 7.16 -4.41 0.52
N ALA A 81 7.73 -3.75 1.53
CA ALA A 81 8.05 -2.32 1.48
C ALA A 81 9.07 -2.00 0.38
N LYS A 82 10.12 -2.81 0.24
CA LYS A 82 11.13 -2.67 -0.81
C LYS A 82 10.51 -2.74 -2.21
N ILE A 83 9.66 -3.75 -2.47
CA ILE A 83 8.93 -3.88 -3.74
C ILE A 83 8.10 -2.62 -4.02
N GLY A 84 7.34 -2.15 -3.03
CA GLY A 84 6.53 -0.93 -3.18
C GLY A 84 7.38 0.30 -3.51
N THR A 85 8.54 0.46 -2.86
CA THR A 85 9.49 1.55 -3.13
C THR A 85 10.09 1.46 -4.53
N GLU A 86 10.51 0.27 -4.97
CA GLU A 86 11.07 0.04 -6.31
C GLU A 86 10.04 0.33 -7.40
N LEU A 87 8.78 -0.06 -7.20
CA LEU A 87 7.69 0.24 -8.12
C LEU A 87 7.47 1.74 -8.27
N CYS A 88 7.53 2.49 -7.17
CA CYS A 88 7.43 3.95 -7.20
C CYS A 88 8.62 4.64 -7.90
N GLY A 89 9.75 3.95 -8.05
CA GLY A 89 10.89 4.44 -8.82
C GLY A 89 10.69 4.36 -10.34
N ASN A 90 9.69 3.60 -10.80
CA ASN A 90 9.37 3.46 -12.21
C ASN A 90 8.42 4.56 -12.69
N GLU A 91 8.46 4.84 -14.00
CA GLU A 91 7.51 5.73 -14.66
C GLU A 91 6.07 5.21 -14.52
N TYR A 92 5.18 6.08 -14.04
CA TYR A 92 3.77 5.78 -13.90
C TYR A 92 3.11 5.67 -15.28
N LYS A 93 2.43 4.55 -15.52
CA LYS A 93 1.70 4.24 -16.75
C LYS A 93 0.32 3.69 -16.41
N LEU A 94 -0.71 4.39 -16.86
CA LEU A 94 -2.11 4.08 -16.54
C LEU A 94 -2.49 2.61 -16.83
N LEU A 95 -1.91 1.98 -17.85
CA LEU A 95 -2.23 0.60 -18.26
C LEU A 95 -1.20 -0.46 -17.83
N SER A 96 -0.12 -0.10 -17.12
CA SER A 96 0.90 -1.07 -16.70
C SER A 96 1.43 -0.81 -15.29
N ASN A 97 2.22 0.24 -15.09
CA ASN A 97 2.82 0.61 -13.81
C ASN A 97 1.97 1.69 -13.14
N ASN A 98 0.97 1.29 -12.35
CA ASN A 98 0.04 2.21 -11.72
C ASN A 98 -0.25 1.82 -10.27
N CYS A 99 -1.12 2.59 -9.60
CA CYS A 99 -1.51 2.33 -8.22
C CYS A 99 -2.08 0.91 -8.02
N VAL A 100 -2.89 0.43 -8.97
CA VAL A 100 -3.55 -0.89 -8.93
C VAL A 100 -2.51 -2.01 -9.02
N SER A 101 -1.63 -1.98 -10.03
CA SER A 101 -0.60 -3.00 -10.22
C SER A 101 0.45 -2.98 -9.13
N ALA A 102 0.76 -1.81 -8.56
CA ALA A 102 1.69 -1.72 -7.46
C ALA A 102 1.13 -2.32 -6.17
N VAL A 103 -0.13 -2.03 -5.83
CA VAL A 103 -0.81 -2.68 -4.70
C VAL A 103 -0.87 -4.19 -4.91
N ALA A 104 -1.22 -4.67 -6.11
CA ALA A 104 -1.25 -6.11 -6.40
C ALA A 104 0.09 -6.79 -6.17
N GLN A 105 1.19 -6.19 -6.64
CA GLN A 105 2.52 -6.78 -6.50
C GLN A 105 2.98 -6.84 -5.04
N VAL A 106 2.71 -5.80 -4.25
CA VAL A 106 3.01 -5.83 -2.81
C VAL A 106 2.15 -6.88 -2.09
N LEU A 107 0.86 -6.98 -2.41
CA LEU A 107 0.00 -8.03 -1.84
C LEU A 107 0.45 -9.44 -2.22
N ASN A 108 0.83 -9.66 -3.48
CA ASN A 108 1.32 -10.93 -3.98
C ASN A 108 2.63 -11.37 -3.29
N CYS A 109 3.47 -10.41 -2.88
CA CYS A 109 4.65 -10.69 -2.04
C CYS A 109 4.25 -11.23 -0.66
N LEU A 110 3.21 -10.67 -0.05
CA LEU A 110 2.74 -11.06 1.28
C LEU A 110 2.01 -12.41 1.24
N ASP A 111 1.04 -12.52 0.33
CA ASP A 111 0.23 -13.72 0.07
C ASP A 111 -0.33 -13.69 -1.36
N LYS A 112 0.03 -14.71 -2.15
CA LYS A 112 -0.38 -14.83 -3.55
C LYS A 112 -1.88 -15.01 -3.74
N ASN A 113 -2.60 -15.49 -2.71
CA ASN A 113 -4.03 -15.77 -2.80
C ASN A 113 -4.92 -14.54 -2.52
N ILE A 114 -4.36 -13.47 -1.96
CA ILE A 114 -5.12 -12.27 -1.59
C ILE A 114 -5.21 -11.25 -2.73
N ALA A 115 -4.21 -11.20 -3.61
CA ALA A 115 -4.12 -10.17 -4.66
C ALA A 115 -5.33 -10.16 -5.61
N ALA A 116 -5.86 -11.35 -5.95
CA ALA A 116 -6.98 -11.50 -6.88
C ALA A 116 -8.30 -10.89 -6.35
N ASN A 117 -8.54 -10.96 -5.04
CA ASN A 117 -9.81 -10.53 -4.43
C ASN A 117 -9.84 -9.05 -4.00
N VAL A 118 -8.67 -8.40 -3.91
CA VAL A 118 -8.55 -7.08 -3.29
C VAL A 118 -8.37 -5.97 -4.31
N VAL A 119 -7.75 -6.26 -5.45
CA VAL A 119 -7.30 -5.25 -6.42
C VAL A 119 -8.27 -5.07 -7.59
N LEU A 120 -8.96 -6.14 -8.00
CA LEU A 120 -9.99 -6.10 -9.03
C LEU A 120 -11.36 -6.11 -8.33
N PRO A 121 -12.31 -5.24 -8.75
CA PRO A 121 -13.70 -5.33 -8.30
C PRO A 121 -14.35 -6.64 -8.72
#